data_AF-A0A151RTL0-F1
#
_entry.id   AF-A0A151RTL0-F1
#
_cell.length_a   1.000
_cell.length_b   1.000
_cell.length_c   1.000
_cell.angle_alpha   90.00
_cell.angle_beta   90.00
_cell.angle_gamma   90.00
#
_symmetry.space_group_name_H-M   'P 1'
#
loop_
_entity.id
_entity.type
_entity.pdbx_description
1 polymer ?
#
loop_
_entity_poly.entity_id
_entity_poly.type
_entity_poly.pdbx_seq_one_letter_code
_entity_poly.pdbx_strand_id
1 'polypeptide(L)'
;MRIIKENLPLSSKLILDSSLFHVRCCTHILDLLVQDELGKIKATIFNLCENIKYINYNNFRLKAFCDVVEQKHLKDRKLIIDCPTRWNFTYQMLSNALKFKIAFVAYKEREQHYDYAPSLED
;
A
#
# COMPACT_ATOMS: atom_id res chain seq x y z
N MET A 1 -28.23 1.01 7.17
CA MET A 1 -29.54 0.98 7.85
C MET A 1 -30.64 1.07 6.79
N ARG A 2 -31.32 -0.05 6.50
CA ARG A 2 -32.76 -0.15 6.14
C ARG A 2 -33.05 -1.59 5.71
N ILE A 3 -33.68 -2.32 6.63
CA ILE A 3 -34.39 -3.56 6.37
C ILE A 3 -35.70 -3.16 5.70
N ILE A 4 -35.96 -3.59 4.45
CA ILE A 4 -37.31 -3.82 3.93
C ILE A 4 -37.23 -4.88 2.83
N LYS A 5 -37.71 -6.10 3.12
CA LYS A 5 -38.80 -6.70 2.35
C LYS A 5 -39.35 -7.92 3.07
N GLU A 6 -40.26 -7.65 4.00
CA GLU A 6 -41.29 -8.61 4.34
C GLU A 6 -42.19 -8.81 3.11
N ASN A 7 -42.70 -10.04 2.94
CA ASN A 7 -43.78 -10.49 2.05
C ASN A 7 -43.43 -10.85 0.60
N LEU A 8 -42.86 -12.03 0.41
CA LEU A 8 -43.14 -12.88 -0.77
C LEU A 8 -43.42 -14.30 -0.29
N PRO A 9 -44.69 -14.72 -0.12
CA PRO A 9 -44.99 -16.10 0.18
C PRO A 9 -45.14 -16.91 -1.11
N LEU A 10 -44.57 -18.11 -1.04
CA LEU A 10 -45.04 -19.33 -1.70
C LEU A 10 -44.82 -19.48 -3.21
N SER A 11 -43.76 -20.20 -3.59
CA SER A 11 -43.94 -21.52 -4.23
C SER A 11 -42.59 -22.25 -4.36
N SER A 12 -42.46 -23.35 -3.62
CA SER A 12 -41.80 -24.59 -4.05
C SER A 12 -40.61 -24.46 -5.04
N LYS A 13 -39.40 -24.39 -4.48
CA LYS A 13 -38.05 -24.66 -5.05
C LYS A 13 -37.10 -23.49 -4.86
N LEU A 14 -36.48 -23.43 -3.68
CA LEU A 14 -35.13 -22.88 -3.55
C LEU A 14 -34.22 -23.95 -2.92
N ILE A 15 -34.31 -25.17 -3.44
CA ILE A 15 -33.20 -26.13 -3.43
C ILE A 15 -32.30 -25.74 -4.62
N LEU A 16 -31.74 -24.54 -4.55
CA LEU A 16 -30.66 -24.14 -5.43
C LEU A 16 -29.87 -23.08 -4.69
N ASP A 17 -28.93 -23.62 -3.92
CA ASP A 17 -27.65 -23.04 -3.58
C ASP A 17 -27.65 -21.51 -3.32
N SER A 18 -27.54 -21.17 -2.04
CA SER A 18 -27.28 -19.81 -1.55
C SER A 18 -26.01 -19.17 -2.14
N SER A 19 -25.26 -19.89 -3.00
CA SER A 19 -24.16 -19.37 -3.81
C SER A 19 -24.58 -18.43 -4.95
N LEU A 20 -25.81 -18.49 -5.45
CA LEU A 20 -26.21 -17.75 -6.67
C LEU A 20 -26.59 -16.28 -6.45
N PHE A 21 -26.76 -15.82 -5.20
CA PHE A 21 -27.17 -14.45 -4.88
C PHE A 21 -26.10 -13.63 -4.15
N HIS A 22 -24.82 -13.96 -4.30
CA HIS A 22 -23.74 -13.12 -3.77
C HIS A 22 -23.44 -11.93 -4.71
N VAL A 23 -24.33 -10.94 -4.72
CA VAL A 23 -24.09 -9.66 -5.41
C VAL A 23 -22.95 -8.93 -4.69
N ARG A 24 -21.78 -8.88 -5.32
CA ARG A 24 -20.62 -8.13 -4.82
C ARG A 24 -20.87 -6.64 -5.02
N CYS A 25 -20.63 -5.82 -4.00
CA CYS A 25 -20.70 -4.36 -4.15
C CYS A 25 -19.58 -3.86 -5.07
N CYS A 26 -19.78 -2.73 -5.76
CA CYS A 26 -18.77 -2.16 -6.65
C CYS A 26 -17.44 -1.90 -5.94
N THR A 27 -17.47 -1.50 -4.66
CA THR A 27 -16.27 -1.35 -3.82
C THR A 27 -15.51 -2.66 -3.70
N HIS A 28 -16.19 -3.78 -3.51
CA HIS A 28 -15.56 -5.09 -3.41
C HIS A 28 -15.01 -5.57 -4.77
N ILE A 29 -15.67 -5.25 -5.88
CA ILE A 29 -15.12 -5.52 -7.22
C ILE A 29 -13.84 -4.72 -7.45
N LEU A 30 -13.84 -3.43 -7.10
CA LEU A 30 -12.66 -2.57 -7.20
C LEU A 30 -11.52 -3.07 -6.31
N ASP A 31 -11.79 -3.46 -5.06
CA ASP A 31 -10.78 -4.02 -4.16
C ASP A 31 -10.12 -5.26 -4.75
N LEU A 32 -10.90 -6.16 -5.37
CA LEU A 32 -10.38 -7.37 -6.02
C LEU A 32 -9.49 -7.03 -7.22
N LEU A 33 -9.92 -6.10 -8.07
CA LEU A 33 -9.11 -5.66 -9.22
C LEU A 33 -7.80 -5.02 -8.77
N VAL A 34 -7.84 -4.13 -7.78
CA VAL A 34 -6.65 -3.48 -7.25
C VAL A 34 -5.70 -4.49 -6.62
N GLN A 35 -6.21 -5.45 -5.84
CA GLN A 35 -5.37 -6.48 -5.24
C GLN A 35 -4.69 -7.38 -6.28
N ASP A 36 -5.37 -7.71 -7.38
CA ASP A 36 -4.78 -8.46 -8.48
C ASP A 36 -3.60 -7.69 -9.11
N GLU A 37 -3.80 -6.40 -9.42
CA GLU A 37 -2.74 -5.56 -9.99
C GLU A 37 -1.58 -5.32 -9.01
N LEU A 38 -1.86 -5.07 -7.73
CA LEU A 38 -0.82 -4.95 -6.69
C LEU A 38 -0.05 -6.26 -6.53
N GLY A 39 -0.70 -7.42 -6.77
CA GLY A 39 -0.05 -8.72 -6.79
C GLY A 39 1.07 -8.82 -7.82
N LYS A 40 0.94 -8.16 -8.97
CA LYS A 40 1.95 -8.16 -10.05
C LYS A 40 3.23 -7.39 -9.66
N ILE A 41 3.11 -6.36 -8.82
CA ILE A 41 4.22 -5.53 -8.34
C ILE A 41 4.61 -5.83 -6.88
N LYS A 42 4.21 -6.99 -6.35
CA LYS A 42 4.39 -7.36 -4.95
C LYS A 42 5.85 -7.32 -4.49
N ALA A 43 6.80 -7.67 -5.36
CA ALA A 43 8.23 -7.60 -5.06
C ALA A 43 8.70 -6.15 -4.83
N THR A 44 8.29 -5.22 -5.68
CA THR A 44 8.58 -3.79 -5.54
C THR A 44 7.98 -3.22 -4.27
N ILE A 45 6.71 -3.56 -3.98
CA ILE A 45 6.04 -3.17 -2.73
C ILE A 45 6.84 -3.68 -1.53
N PHE A 46 7.22 -4.96 -1.52
CA PHE A 46 7.98 -5.55 -0.44
C PHE A 46 9.33 -4.85 -0.22
N ASN A 47 10.09 -4.62 -1.28
CA ASN A 47 11.39 -3.92 -1.20
C ASN A 47 11.24 -2.52 -0.63
N LEU A 48 10.21 -1.77 -1.05
CA LEU A 48 9.94 -0.44 -0.52
C LEU A 48 9.51 -0.50 0.96
N CYS A 49 8.75 -1.51 1.37
CA CYS A 49 8.44 -1.71 2.79
C CYS A 49 9.69 -1.96 3.62
N GLU A 50 10.57 -2.87 3.18
CA GLU A 50 11.83 -3.15 3.88
C GLU A 50 12.74 -1.92 3.93
N ASN A 51 12.76 -1.13 2.87
CA ASN A 51 13.45 0.15 2.80
C ASN A 51 12.97 1.13 3.90
N ILE A 52 11.66 1.36 3.96
CA ILE A 52 11.05 2.27 4.93
C ILE A 52 11.24 1.74 6.36
N LYS A 53 11.14 0.42 6.57
CA LYS A 53 11.45 -0.21 7.86
C LYS A 53 12.90 0.00 8.26
N TYR A 54 13.84 -0.12 7.33
CA TYR A 54 15.26 0.10 7.60
C TYR A 54 15.51 1.52 8.11
N ILE A 55 14.96 2.53 7.43
CA ILE A 55 15.09 3.95 7.81
C ILE A 55 14.46 4.18 9.19
N ASN A 56 13.26 3.65 9.41
CA ASN A 56 12.52 3.82 10.65
C ASN A 56 13.02 2.94 11.81
N TYR A 57 13.96 2.02 11.56
CA TYR A 57 14.41 1.03 12.55
C TYR A 57 14.98 1.68 13.81
N ASN A 58 15.70 2.80 13.67
CA ASN A 58 16.21 3.55 14.81
C ASN A 58 16.29 5.05 14.51
N ASN A 59 16.41 5.84 15.59
CA ASN A 59 16.46 7.30 15.49
C ASN A 59 17.68 7.83 14.73
N PHE A 60 18.79 7.10 14.72
CA PHE A 60 20.00 7.51 14.00
C PHE A 60 19.76 7.49 12.48
N ARG A 61 19.24 6.38 11.96
CA ARG A 61 18.90 6.24 10.53
C ARG A 61 17.80 7.18 10.10
N LEU A 62 16.75 7.31 10.92
CA LEU A 62 15.66 8.25 10.66
C LEU A 62 16.18 9.69 10.58
N LYS A 63 17.03 10.10 11.54
CA LYS A 63 17.64 11.43 11.52
C LYS A 63 18.52 11.64 10.29
N ALA A 64 19.38 10.68 9.97
CA ALA A 64 20.25 10.77 8.79
C ALA A 64 19.45 10.89 7.49
N PHE A 65 18.30 10.22 7.39
CA PHE A 65 17.38 10.37 6.27
C PHE A 65 16.69 11.73 6.27
N CYS A 66 16.20 12.20 7.42
CA CYS A 66 15.63 13.55 7.55
C CYS A 66 16.61 14.65 7.11
N ASP A 67 17.89 14.53 7.47
CA ASP A 67 18.93 15.47 7.03
C ASP A 67 19.05 15.51 5.50
N VAL A 68 18.96 14.34 4.84
CA VAL A 68 18.98 14.26 3.36
C VAL A 68 17.71 14.89 2.77
N VAL A 69 16.54 14.63 3.37
CA VAL A 69 15.26 15.24 2.96
C VAL A 69 15.32 16.76 3.03
N GLU A 70 15.90 17.30 4.11
CA GLU A 70 16.10 18.74 4.29
C GLU A 70 17.12 19.31 3.29
N GLN A 71 18.24 18.61 3.07
CA GLN A 71 19.24 19.00 2.08
C GLN A 71 18.69 19.03 0.65
N LYS A 72 17.76 18.13 0.32
CA LYS A 72 17.08 18.09 -0.98
C LYS A 72 15.85 19.00 -1.05
N HIS A 73 15.57 19.78 0.00
CA HIS A 73 14.46 20.73 0.08
C HIS A 73 13.09 20.11 -0.22
N LEU A 74 12.88 18.86 0.19
CA LEU A 74 11.59 18.18 -0.01
C LEU A 74 10.55 18.72 0.98
N LYS A 75 9.31 18.87 0.50
CA LYS A 75 8.19 19.41 1.30
C LYS A 75 7.59 18.39 2.26
N ASP A 76 7.53 17.12 1.83
CA ASP A 76 7.02 16.03 2.64
C ASP A 76 8.06 15.61 3.69
N ARG A 77 7.59 15.34 4.92
CA ARG A 77 8.47 14.99 6.06
C ARG A 77 8.22 13.62 6.67
N LYS A 78 7.25 12.87 6.15
CA LYS A 78 6.83 11.60 6.73
C LYS A 78 6.83 10.49 5.68
N LEU A 79 7.58 9.44 5.97
CA LEU A 79 7.48 8.15 5.29
C LEU A 79 6.26 7.39 5.81
N ILE A 80 5.46 6.84 4.90
CA ILE A 80 4.29 6.02 5.22
C ILE A 80 4.63 4.57 4.90
N ILE A 81 4.49 3.67 5.86
CA ILE A 81 4.61 2.22 5.63
C ILE A 81 3.25 1.64 5.20
N ASP A 82 3.28 0.58 4.39
CA ASP A 82 2.07 -0.11 3.97
C ASP A 82 1.31 -0.79 5.12
N CYS A 83 0.08 -1.19 4.84
CA CYS A 83 -0.70 -2.08 5.67
C CYS A 83 -1.18 -3.23 4.77
N PRO A 84 -0.66 -4.46 4.94
CA PRO A 84 -0.91 -5.57 4.02
C PRO A 84 -2.39 -5.91 3.80
N THR A 85 -3.25 -5.58 4.76
CA THR A 85 -4.70 -5.85 4.71
C THR A 85 -5.52 -4.71 4.10
N ARG A 86 -4.90 -3.57 3.76
CA ARG A 86 -5.58 -2.37 3.26
C ARG A 86 -4.80 -1.74 2.11
N TRP A 87 -5.21 -2.02 0.87
CA TRP A 87 -4.55 -1.50 -0.34
C TRP A 87 -4.40 0.03 -0.37
N ASN A 88 -5.32 0.76 0.28
CA ASN A 88 -5.24 2.22 0.43
C ASN A 88 -3.92 2.69 1.05
N PHE A 89 -3.35 1.93 2.01
CA PHE A 89 -2.06 2.24 2.61
C PHE A 89 -0.90 1.92 1.67
N THR A 90 -1.01 0.84 0.89
CA THR A 90 -0.03 0.53 -0.17
C THR A 90 0.02 1.68 -1.19
N TYR A 91 -1.14 2.18 -1.63
CA TYR A 91 -1.22 3.35 -2.50
C TYR A 91 -0.56 4.59 -1.86
N GLN A 92 -0.87 4.89 -0.60
CA GLN A 92 -0.26 6.02 0.10
C GLN A 92 1.26 5.87 0.24
N MET A 93 1.76 4.68 0.57
CA MET A 93 3.19 4.40 0.63
C MET A 93 3.86 4.62 -0.72
N LEU A 94 3.32 4.06 -1.81
CA LEU A 94 3.87 4.22 -3.15
C LEU A 94 3.87 5.70 -3.58
N SER A 95 2.74 6.39 -3.41
CA SER A 95 2.62 7.81 -3.74
C SER A 95 3.58 8.67 -2.92
N ASN A 96 3.77 8.36 -1.65
CA ASN A 96 4.71 9.06 -0.78
C ASN A 96 6.17 8.77 -1.16
N ALA A 97 6.52 7.51 -1.40
CA ALA A 97 7.87 7.09 -1.79
C ALA A 97 8.35 7.76 -3.08
N LEU A 98 7.46 7.95 -4.06
CA LEU A 98 7.79 8.69 -5.29
C LEU A 98 8.28 10.12 -5.01
N LYS A 99 7.73 10.79 -3.99
CA LYS A 99 8.18 12.13 -3.59
C LYS A 99 9.57 12.13 -2.95
N PHE A 100 9.96 11.00 -2.36
CA PHE A 100 11.26 10.81 -1.70
C PHE A 100 12.30 10.12 -2.59
N LYS A 101 12.00 9.86 -3.87
CA LYS A 101 12.89 9.13 -4.78
C LYS A 101 14.33 9.67 -4.81
N ILE A 102 14.47 11.00 -4.93
CA ILE A 102 15.79 11.66 -4.91
C ILE A 102 16.48 11.54 -3.54
N ALA A 103 15.71 11.55 -2.45
CA ALA A 103 16.26 11.38 -1.09
C ALA A 103 16.73 9.95 -0.85
N PHE A 104 16.02 8.92 -1.34
CA PHE A 104 16.47 7.53 -1.22
C PHE A 104 17.80 7.29 -1.93
N VAL A 105 17.96 7.87 -3.13
CA VAL A 105 19.22 7.77 -3.90
C VAL A 105 20.37 8.46 -3.15
N ALA A 106 20.16 9.70 -2.71
CA ALA A 106 21.18 10.44 -1.96
C ALA A 106 21.49 9.80 -0.59
N TYR A 107 20.52 9.16 0.05
CA TYR A 107 20.72 8.43 1.29
C TYR A 107 21.59 7.18 1.07
N LYS A 108 21.40 6.46 -0.06
CA LYS A 108 22.27 5.33 -0.46
C LYS A 108 23.72 5.74 -0.68
N GLU A 109 23.95 6.90 -1.29
CA GLU A 109 25.31 7.44 -1.46
C GLU A 109 26.01 7.74 -0.13
N ARG A 110 25.23 8.04 0.92
CA ARG A 110 25.72 8.39 2.26
C ARG A 110 25.96 7.17 3.15
N GLU A 111 25.12 6.15 3.06
CA GLU A 111 25.12 4.97 3.94
C GLU A 111 25.51 3.71 3.15
N GLN A 112 26.78 3.31 3.24
CA GLN A 112 27.32 2.15 2.49
C GLN A 112 26.65 0.81 2.85
N HIS A 113 25.98 0.72 4.00
CA HIS A 113 25.28 -0.48 4.48
C HIS A 113 23.77 -0.45 4.19
N TYR A 114 23.34 0.35 3.21
CA TYR A 114 21.94 0.50 2.81
C TYR A 114 21.66 -0.21 1.47
N ASP A 115 21.40 -1.51 1.56
CA ASP A 115 21.14 -2.36 0.39
C ASP A 115 19.72 -2.25 -0.15
N TYR A 116 18.82 -1.57 0.58
CA TYR A 116 17.39 -1.55 0.27
C TYR A 116 16.95 -0.44 -0.69
N ALA A 117 17.85 0.42 -1.15
CA ALA A 117 17.50 1.57 -1.98
C ALA A 117 16.83 1.16 -3.30
N PRO A 118 15.61 1.65 -3.61
CA PRO A 118 15.02 1.50 -4.94
C PRO A 118 15.93 2.13 -5.98
N SER A 119 15.99 1.56 -7.19
CA SER A 119 16.72 2.21 -8.27
C SER A 119 16.01 3.49 -8.72
N LEU A 120 16.69 4.34 -9.48
CA LEU A 120 16.09 5.55 -10.05
C LEU A 120 15.09 5.22 -11.17
N GLU A 121 15.00 3.97 -11.59
CA GLU A 121 14.14 3.50 -12.67
C GLU A 121 12.92 2.73 -12.15
N ASP A 122 12.98 2.24 -10.90
CA ASP A 122 11.86 1.66 -10.14
C ASP A 122 10.95 2.75 -9.51
#